data_AF-A0A9R0V3N1-F1
#
_entry.id   AF-A0A9R0V3N1-F1
#
_cell.length_a   1.000
_cell.length_b   1.000
_cell.length_c   1.000
_cell.angle_alpha   90.00
_cell.angle_beta   90.00
_cell.angle_gamma   90.00
#
_symmetry.space_group_name_H-M   'P 1'
#
loop_
_entity.id
_entity.type
_entity.pdbx_description
1 polymer ?
#
loop_
_entity_poly.entity_id
_entity_poly.type
_entity_poly.pdbx_seq_one_letter_code
_entity_poly.pdbx_strand_id
1 'polypeptide(L)' 'MAVCKLFDERPVWPRQSLYERLIDDGVHVSTSQFKSLLFKAGYYFSTGPFGKFWIKKEYDPRKDPESRICKYQ' A
#
# COMPACT_ATOMS: atom_id res chain seq x y z
N MET A 1 -11.85 3.33 7.57
CA MET A 1 -11.49 1.93 7.20
C MET A 1 -10.08 1.64 7.73
N ALA A 2 -9.81 0.44 8.26
CA ALA A 2 -8.51 0.08 8.84
C ALA A 2 -7.33 0.32 7.88
N VAL A 3 -7.50 -0.02 6.60
CA VAL A 3 -6.46 0.18 5.57
C VAL A 3 -6.16 1.66 5.29
N CYS A 4 -7.15 2.56 5.37
CA CYS A 4 -6.91 4.00 5.17
C CYS A 4 -5.98 4.58 6.24
N LYS A 5 -6.12 4.14 7.49
CA LYS A 5 -5.27 4.58 8.60
C LYS A 5 -3.80 4.23 8.36
N LEU A 6 -3.53 3.02 7.86
CA LEU A 6 -2.17 2.59 7.48
C LEU A 6 -1.59 3.48 6.37
N PHE A 7 -2.41 3.90 5.41
CA PHE A 7 -1.99 4.82 4.36
C PHE A 7 -1.79 6.27 4.84
N ASP A 8 -2.44 6.67 5.94
CA ASP A 8 -2.20 7.96 6.58
C ASP A 8 -0.83 7.99 7.29
N GLU A 9 -0.39 6.86 7.87
CA GLU A 9 0.94 6.72 8.48
C GLU A 9 2.06 6.67 7.44
N ARG A 10 1.87 5.87 6.38
CA ARG A 10 2.81 5.79 5.26
C ARG A 10 2.05 5.66 3.94
N PRO A 11 2.30 6.53 2.95
CA PRO A 11 1.50 6.53 1.73
C PRO A 11 1.82 5.37 0.77
N VAL A 12 2.92 4.63 1.02
CA VAL A 12 3.38 3.51 0.17
C VAL A 12 3.65 2.29 1.02
N TRP A 13 3.07 1.15 0.65
CA TRP A 13 3.20 -0.10 1.38
C TRP A 13 3.39 -1.32 0.47
N PRO A 14 4.21 -2.31 0.86
CA PRO A 14 4.14 -3.63 0.27
C PRO A 14 2.79 -4.31 0.55
N ARG A 15 2.29 -5.09 -0.41
CA ARG A 15 1.03 -5.84 -0.24
C ARG A 15 1.07 -6.75 1.00
N GLN A 16 2.19 -7.43 1.24
CA GLN A 16 2.34 -8.37 2.34
C GLN A 16 2.30 -7.66 3.70
N SER A 17 3.04 -6.55 3.83
CA SER A 17 3.06 -5.77 5.08
C SER A 17 1.68 -5.21 5.46
N LEU A 18 0.87 -4.79 4.49
CA LEU A 18 -0.52 -4.39 4.77
C LEU A 18 -1.36 -5.55 5.32
N TYR A 19 -1.15 -6.76 4.80
CA TYR A 19 -1.88 -7.94 5.26
C TYR A 19 -1.47 -8.33 6.68
N GLU A 20 -0.16 -8.39 6.95
CA GLU A 20 0.39 -8.67 8.27
C GLU A 20 -0.08 -7.63 9.30
N ARG A 21 -0.07 -6.34 8.95
CA ARG A 21 -0.51 -5.29 9.87
C ARG A 21 -1.99 -5.33 10.20
N LEU A 22 -2.83 -5.72 9.24
CA LEU A 22 -4.25 -5.94 9.52
C LEU A 22 -4.44 -7.10 10.52
N ILE A 23 -3.65 -8.17 10.41
CA ILE A 23 -3.69 -9.28 11.36
C ILE A 23 -3.22 -8.83 12.75
N ASP A 24 -2.12 -8.07 12.83
CA ASP A 24 -1.63 -7.48 14.09
C ASP A 24 -2.70 -6.62 14.78
N ASP A 25 -3.48 -5.86 14.00
CA ASP A 25 -4.60 -5.04 14.48
C ASP A 25 -5.87 -5.86 14.80
N GLY A 26 -5.81 -7.19 14.71
CA GLY A 26 -6.93 -8.11 14.95
C GLY A 26 -7.95 -8.17 13.82
N VAL A 27 -7.67 -7.54 12.67
CA VAL A 27 -8.56 -7.47 11.51
C VAL A 27 -8.33 -8.67 10.60
N HIS A 28 -9.19 -9.69 10.76
CA HIS A 28 -9.16 -10.88 9.95
C HIS A 28 -10.01 -10.69 8.68
N VAL A 29 -9.35 -10.63 7.53
CA VAL A 29 -10.00 -10.47 6.21
C VAL A 29 -9.61 -11.60 5.28
N SER A 30 -10.57 -12.10 4.51
CA SER A 30 -10.27 -13.06 3.44
C SER A 30 -9.46 -12.39 2.32
N THR A 31 -8.76 -13.18 1.52
CA THR A 31 -7.95 -12.67 0.40
C THR A 31 -8.75 -11.82 -0.59
N SER A 32 -10.02 -12.18 -0.82
CA SER A 32 -10.95 -11.45 -1.69
C SER A 32 -11.37 -10.12 -1.08
N GLN A 33 -11.70 -10.10 0.22
CA GLN A 33 -12.03 -8.89 0.96
C GLN A 33 -10.82 -7.95 1.01
N PHE A 34 -9.63 -8.49 1.29
CA PHE A 34 -8.38 -7.74 1.30
C PHE A 34 -8.10 -7.08 -0.04
N LYS A 35 -8.24 -7.81 -1.17
CA LYS A 35 -8.13 -7.21 -2.51
C LYS A 35 -9.14 -6.07 -2.69
N SER A 36 -10.41 -6.27 -2.34
CA SER A 36 -11.43 -5.23 -2.46
C SER A 36 -11.12 -3.98 -1.63
N LEU A 37 -10.64 -4.16 -0.40
CA LEU A 37 -10.22 -3.07 0.48
C LEU A 37 -9.04 -2.29 -0.10
N LEU A 38 -8.03 -2.98 -0.62
CA LEU A 38 -6.88 -2.38 -1.25
C LEU A 38 -7.28 -1.52 -2.46
N PHE A 39 -8.12 -2.04 -3.36
CA PHE A 39 -8.63 -1.28 -4.52
C PHE A 39 -9.48 -0.07 -4.13
N LYS A 40 -10.13 -0.08 -2.96
CA LYS A 40 -10.88 1.08 -2.45
C LYS A 40 -9.97 2.12 -1.82
N ALA A 41 -8.91 1.69 -1.13
CA ALA A 41 -8.02 2.55 -0.37
C ALA A 41 -6.91 3.18 -1.23
N GLY A 42 -6.54 2.55 -2.34
CA GLY A 42 -5.41 3.00 -3.13
C GLY A 42 -5.29 2.29 -4.48
N TYR A 43 -4.13 2.47 -5.09
CA TYR A 43 -3.78 1.88 -6.38
C TYR A 43 -2.37 1.31 -6.34
N TYR A 44 -1.99 0.55 -7.35
CA TYR A 44 -0.63 0.05 -7.52
C TYR A 44 -0.20 0.29 -8.97
N PHE A 45 1.10 0.37 -9.23
CA PHE A 45 1.60 0.42 -10.60
C PHE A 45 1.68 -0.99 -11.16
N SER A 46 1.25 -1.21 -12.40
CA SER A 46 1.43 -2.51 -13.06
C SER A 46 2.89 -2.78 -13.45
N THR A 47 3.71 -1.73 -13.58
CA THR A 47 5.10 -1.80 -14.05
C THR A 47 6.01 -0.82 -13.30
N GLY A 48 7.33 -1.04 -13.38
CA GLY A 48 8.34 -0.14 -12.81
C GLY A 48 8.71 -0.40 -11.34
N PRO A 49 9.53 0.47 -10.71
CA PRO A 49 10.06 0.26 -9.35
C PRO A 49 9.00 0.12 -8.27
N PHE A 50 7.84 0.76 -8.48
CA PHE A 50 6.73 0.74 -7.54
C PHE A 50 5.71 -0.38 -7.83
N GLY A 51 6.01 -1.28 -8.76
CA GLY A 51 5.03 -2.27 -9.23
C GLY A 51 4.57 -3.30 -8.19
N LYS A 52 5.32 -3.41 -7.08
CA LYS A 52 5.02 -4.31 -5.96
C LYS A 52 4.34 -3.61 -4.77
N PHE A 53 4.11 -2.30 -4.87
CA PHE A 53 3.63 -1.47 -3.77
C PHE A 53 2.22 -0.96 -4.03
N TRP A 54 1.43 -0.91 -2.97
CA TRP A 54 0.18 -0.19 -2.90
C TRP A 54 0.43 1.23 -2.44
N ILE A 55 -0.25 2.16 -3.08
CA ILE A 55 -0.07 3.59 -2.94
C ILE A 55 -1.41 4.20 -2.58
N LYS A 56 -1.40 5.09 -1.59
CA LYS A 56 -2.56 5.86 -1.17
C LYS A 56 -3.17 6.59 -2.35
N LYS A 57 -4.50 6.58 -2.44
CA LYS A 57 -5.23 7.40 -3.40
C LYS A 57 -4.85 8.89 -3.21
N GLU A 58 -4.72 9.63 -4.32
CA GLU A 58 -4.26 11.03 -4.34
C GLU A 58 -2.77 11.28 -4.03
N TYR A 59 -1.97 10.23 -3.78
CA TYR A 59 -0.53 10.35 -3.55
C TYR A 59 0.29 9.90 -4.76
N ASP A 60 1.18 10.75 -5.29
CA ASP A 60 2.10 10.38 -6.37
C ASP A 60 3.53 10.26 -5.85
N PRO A 61 4.07 9.03 -5.65
CA PRO A 61 5.41 8.82 -5.13
C PRO A 61 6.52 9.30 -6.08
N ARG A 62 6.19 9.72 -7.31
CA ARG A 62 7.15 10.27 -8.27
C ARG A 62 7.41 11.76 -8.03
N LYS A 63 6.46 12.45 -7.39
CA LYS A 63 6.56 13.88 -7.07
C LYS A 63 7.27 14.12 -5.75
N ASP A 64 7.31 13.11 -4.90
CA ASP A 64 7.97 13.15 -3.60
C ASP A 64 9.38 12.51 -3.68
N PRO A 65 10.46 13.29 -3.48
CA PRO A 65 11.83 12.76 -3.49
C PRO A 65 12.09 11.71 -2.41
N GLU A 66 11.44 11.79 -1.26
CA GLU A 66 11.58 10.84 -0.13
C GLU A 66 10.90 9.50 -0.45
N SER A 67 9.95 9.51 -1.39
CA SER A 67 9.35 8.28 -1.92
C SER A 67 10.15 7.61 -3.01
N ARG A 68 11.29 8.18 -3.42
CA ARG A 68 12.23 7.51 -4.31
C ARG A 68 12.79 6.32 -3.54
N ILE A 69 12.22 5.15 -3.78
CA ILE A 69 12.85 3.88 -3.46
C ILE A 69 14.11 3.85 -4.33
N CYS A 70 15.22 4.35 -3.78
CA CYS A 70 16.51 4.34 -4.42
C CYS A 70 16.82 2.90 -4.80
N LYS A 71 16.83 2.65 -6.11
CA LYS A 71 17.37 1.42 -6.68
C LYS A 71 18.87 1.45 -6.43
N TYR A 72 19.31 0.84 -5.34
CA TYR A 72 20.65 0.26 -5.36
C TYR A 72 20.53 -1.13 -6.00
N GLN A 73 21.30 -1.23 -7.07
CA GLN A 73 21.54 -2.39 -7.92
C GLN A 73 22.22 -3.49 -7.13
#